data_AF-A0A1L9BC38-F1
#
_entry.id   AF-A0A1L9BC38-F1
#
_cell.length_a   1.000
_cell.length_b   1.000
_cell.length_c   1.000
_cell.angle_alpha   90.00
_cell.angle_beta   90.00
_cell.angle_gamma   90.00
#
_symmetry.space_group_name_H-M   'P 1'
#
loop_
_entity.id
_entity.type
_entity.pdbx_description
1 polymer ?
#
loop_
_entity_poly.entity_id
_entity_poly.type
_entity_poly.pdbx_seq_one_letter_code
_entity_poly.pdbx_strand_id
1 'polypeptide(L)'
;MLLLALVVLAGCAASAPLGGPALRQRTGGWRISPPSVLAEGTGGSGASLGEALACGEQAVPPGWPDLASGDAEALLAPFLRCASPGDYVALQERVDMPRLVEALDGWSAVRLGALGPVRADAADILTRKRAAFLLEVTERYGHYHAEVFALFVLHTAHDDEVGALLRLLARDKQLGQTLGLMPTVREELELRGLPLSAHPERAERPRDVLRGLGRAARDALATSPTSDGGRYSELSARWKQLPAPYQEAAHEVERA
;
A
#
# COMPACT_ATOMS: atom_id res chain seq x y z
N MET A 1 -45.81 43.02 44.41
CA MET A 1 -46.83 42.75 43.36
C MET A 1 -47.15 44.09 42.71
N LEU A 2 -46.69 44.49 41.53
CA LEU A 2 -45.96 43.83 40.44
C LEU A 2 -45.28 44.95 39.60
N LEU A 3 -44.17 44.60 38.96
CA LEU A 3 -43.28 45.42 38.12
C LEU A 3 -43.94 46.05 36.89
N LEU A 4 -43.40 47.20 36.47
CA LEU A 4 -43.08 47.45 35.06
C LEU A 4 -42.14 48.65 34.92
N ALA A 5 -40.91 48.41 34.48
CA ALA A 5 -40.03 49.43 33.94
C ALA A 5 -39.40 48.88 32.65
N LEU A 6 -39.71 49.55 31.55
CA LEU A 6 -39.12 49.36 30.22
C LEU A 6 -37.60 49.59 30.27
N VAL A 7 -36.86 48.76 29.53
CA VAL A 7 -35.52 49.10 29.04
C VAL A 7 -35.59 49.23 27.52
N VAL A 8 -35.26 50.42 27.05
CA VAL A 8 -35.06 50.81 25.64
C VAL A 8 -33.56 51.06 25.45
N LEU A 9 -33.11 51.02 24.18
CA LEU A 9 -31.86 51.54 23.59
C LEU A 9 -30.82 50.46 23.28
N ALA A 10 -30.62 50.15 22.00
CA ALA A 10 -29.68 50.80 21.05
C ALA A 10 -28.42 49.91 20.96
N GLY A 11 -28.05 49.32 19.83
CA GLY A 11 -27.71 49.97 18.56
C GLY A 11 -26.18 50.10 18.50
N CYS A 12 -25.52 49.40 17.57
CA CYS A 12 -24.35 49.85 16.78
C CYS A 12 -23.68 48.68 16.03
N ALA A 13 -23.36 48.94 14.77
CA ALA A 13 -22.60 48.12 13.84
C ALA A 13 -21.08 48.32 13.99
N ALA A 14 -20.29 47.39 13.45
CA ALA A 14 -18.86 47.41 13.06
C ALA A 14 -18.26 46.02 13.37
N SER A 15 -17.34 45.40 12.65
CA SER A 15 -16.49 45.72 11.50
C SER A 15 -15.74 44.43 11.14
N ALA A 16 -15.31 44.29 9.89
CA ALA A 16 -14.44 43.19 9.45
C ALA A 16 -13.08 43.21 10.19
N PRO A 17 -12.47 42.04 10.48
CA PRO A 17 -11.06 41.99 10.79
C PRO A 17 -10.21 41.78 9.53
N LEU A 18 -9.19 42.63 9.45
CA LEU A 18 -7.99 42.49 8.63
C LEU A 18 -7.28 41.16 8.88
N GLY A 19 -6.51 40.75 7.87
CA GLY A 19 -5.83 39.47 7.77
C GLY A 19 -4.93 39.09 8.95
N GLY A 20 -4.97 37.79 9.25
CA GLY A 20 -3.85 37.05 9.81
C GLY A 20 -3.13 36.29 8.70
N PRO A 21 -1.82 36.03 8.84
CA PRO A 21 -1.03 35.38 7.81
C PRO A 21 -1.60 33.99 7.55
N ALA A 22 -1.80 33.69 6.27
CA ALA A 22 -1.96 32.32 5.81
C ALA A 22 -0.80 31.52 6.41
N LEU A 23 -1.13 30.63 7.36
CA LEU A 23 -0.29 29.48 7.65
C LEU A 23 -0.19 28.76 6.32
N ARG A 24 0.93 29.05 5.64
CA ARG A 24 1.44 28.34 4.49
C ARG A 24 1.63 26.91 4.99
N GLN A 25 0.58 26.11 4.92
CA GLN A 25 0.68 24.67 4.96
C GLN A 25 1.65 24.35 3.83
N ARG A 26 2.87 24.05 4.24
CA ARG A 26 3.92 23.53 3.39
C ARG A 26 3.48 22.12 3.07
N THR A 27 2.55 21.99 2.13
CA THR A 27 2.24 20.75 1.43
C THR A 27 3.42 20.47 0.50
N GLY A 28 4.55 20.13 1.09
CA GLY A 28 5.67 19.52 0.38
C GLY A 28 5.29 18.06 0.14
N GLY A 29 4.34 17.83 -0.77
CA GLY A 29 4.11 16.50 -1.30
C GLY A 29 5.35 16.13 -2.10
N TRP A 30 6.07 15.11 -1.64
CA TRP A 30 7.19 14.54 -2.37
C TRP A 30 6.61 13.80 -3.57
N ARG A 31 6.88 14.28 -4.79
CA ARG A 31 6.35 13.65 -6.00
C ARG A 31 7.24 12.47 -6.38
N ILE A 32 6.74 11.26 -6.15
CA ILE A 32 7.35 10.06 -6.75
C ILE A 32 6.93 10.04 -8.21
N SER A 33 7.88 10.26 -9.12
CA SER A 33 7.62 10.04 -10.54
C SER A 33 7.46 8.53 -10.76
N PRO A 34 6.34 8.04 -11.32
CA PRO A 34 6.21 6.63 -11.64
C PRO A 34 7.31 6.26 -12.66
N PRO A 35 7.89 5.05 -12.59
CA PRO A 35 8.82 4.62 -13.62
C PRO A 35 8.09 4.59 -14.97
N SER A 36 8.67 5.27 -15.96
CA SER A 36 8.21 5.19 -17.34
C SER A 36 8.22 3.73 -17.79
N VAL A 37 7.05 3.17 -18.07
CA VAL A 37 6.93 1.84 -18.68
C VAL A 37 7.44 1.96 -20.12
N LEU A 38 8.73 1.74 -20.32
CA LEU A 38 9.33 1.69 -21.66
C LEU A 38 8.94 0.35 -22.29
N ALA A 39 7.87 0.40 -23.08
CA ALA A 39 7.56 -0.63 -24.07
C ALA A 39 8.45 -0.41 -25.30
N GLU A 40 9.65 -0.98 -25.29
CA GLU A 40 10.43 -1.24 -26.51
C GLU A 40 10.92 -2.70 -26.47
N GLY A 41 10.07 -3.59 -26.99
CA GLY A 41 10.41 -4.99 -27.18
C GLY A 41 11.14 -5.19 -28.49
N THR A 42 12.46 -5.18 -28.46
CA THR A 42 13.28 -5.68 -29.57
C THR A 42 13.20 -7.21 -29.57
N GLY A 43 12.52 -7.77 -30.56
CA GLY A 43 12.34 -9.21 -30.72
C GLY A 43 13.67 -9.94 -30.90
N GLY A 44 14.05 -10.76 -29.90
CA GLY A 44 15.13 -11.72 -29.98
C GLY A 44 14.60 -13.09 -30.41
N SER A 45 15.08 -13.59 -31.55
CA SER A 45 14.80 -14.93 -32.07
C SER A 45 15.74 -15.97 -31.47
N GLY A 46 15.18 -17.12 -31.07
CA GLY A 46 15.87 -18.42 -31.03
C GLY A 46 16.24 -18.94 -29.64
N ALA A 47 15.39 -19.77 -29.05
CA ALA A 47 15.80 -20.70 -27.99
C ALA A 47 15.33 -22.12 -28.35
N SER A 48 16.29 -23.04 -28.37
CA SER A 48 16.13 -24.46 -28.68
C SER A 48 15.23 -25.18 -27.66
N LEU A 49 14.41 -26.09 -28.17
CA LEU A 49 13.67 -27.07 -27.41
C LEU A 49 14.64 -27.99 -26.63
N GLY A 50 14.70 -27.85 -25.30
CA GLY A 50 15.34 -28.83 -24.44
C GLY A 50 15.91 -28.23 -23.14
N GLU A 51 15.16 -28.38 -22.05
CA GLU A 51 15.60 -28.33 -20.65
C GLU A 51 16.05 -26.97 -20.03
N ALA A 52 15.28 -26.56 -19.01
CA ALA A 52 15.54 -25.53 -17.99
C ALA A 52 15.58 -24.05 -18.44
N LEU A 53 14.48 -23.53 -19.00
CA LEU A 53 14.30 -22.08 -19.08
C LEU A 53 13.55 -21.58 -17.84
N ALA A 54 14.37 -21.09 -16.92
CA ALA A 54 13.94 -20.39 -15.73
C ALA A 54 13.80 -18.89 -16.03
N CYS A 55 13.32 -18.16 -15.04
CA CYS A 55 13.38 -16.72 -15.06
C CYS A 55 14.84 -16.26 -14.98
N GLY A 56 15.38 -15.85 -16.14
CA GLY A 56 16.81 -15.64 -16.39
C GLY A 56 17.54 -16.93 -16.77
N GLU A 57 18.82 -16.83 -17.16
CA GLU A 57 19.67 -17.98 -17.54
C GLU A 57 19.91 -19.00 -16.38
N GLN A 58 19.27 -18.80 -15.22
CA GLN A 58 19.50 -19.57 -14.00
C GLN A 58 18.33 -20.48 -13.66
N ALA A 59 18.54 -21.81 -13.77
CA ALA A 59 17.56 -22.83 -13.42
C ALA A 59 16.88 -22.58 -12.05
N VAL A 60 15.58 -22.91 -11.99
CA VAL A 60 14.81 -22.89 -10.74
C VAL A 60 15.41 -23.92 -9.76
N PRO A 61 15.50 -23.62 -8.44
CA PRO A 61 16.05 -24.56 -7.47
C PRO A 61 15.33 -25.92 -7.48
N PRO A 62 16.06 -27.05 -7.32
CA PRO A 62 15.42 -28.36 -7.19
C PRO A 62 14.40 -28.38 -6.04
N GLY A 63 13.22 -28.96 -6.30
CA GLY A 63 12.15 -29.05 -5.29
C GLY A 63 11.35 -27.77 -5.07
N TRP A 64 11.63 -26.69 -5.83
CA TRP A 64 10.81 -25.48 -5.79
C TRP A 64 9.51 -25.66 -6.60
N PRO A 65 8.37 -25.12 -6.13
CA PRO A 65 8.18 -24.39 -4.87
C PRO A 65 8.02 -25.33 -3.66
N ASP A 66 8.86 -25.15 -2.62
CA ASP A 66 8.69 -25.83 -1.33
C ASP A 66 7.77 -25.00 -0.41
N LEU A 67 6.46 -25.21 -0.57
CA LEU A 67 5.43 -24.53 0.21
C LEU A 67 5.45 -24.92 1.70
N ALA A 68 6.13 -26.01 2.08
CA ALA A 68 6.19 -26.46 3.47
C ALA A 68 7.30 -25.76 4.27
N SER A 69 8.29 -25.17 3.59
CA SER A 69 9.40 -24.46 4.24
C SER A 69 8.97 -23.21 5.03
N GLY A 70 7.88 -22.55 4.60
CA GLY A 70 7.46 -21.24 5.13
C GLY A 70 8.39 -20.08 4.73
N ASP A 71 9.36 -20.30 3.84
CA ASP A 71 10.29 -19.26 3.39
C ASP A 71 9.72 -18.50 2.17
N ALA A 72 9.02 -17.40 2.46
CA ALA A 72 8.41 -16.57 1.43
C ALA A 72 9.43 -15.91 0.47
N GLU A 73 10.64 -15.60 0.94
CA GLU A 73 11.69 -15.06 0.07
C GLU A 73 12.22 -16.13 -0.89
N ALA A 74 12.39 -17.38 -0.42
CA ALA A 74 12.77 -18.49 -1.31
C ALA A 74 11.67 -18.78 -2.35
N LEU A 75 10.40 -18.63 -1.99
CA LEU A 75 9.28 -18.74 -2.94
C LEU A 75 9.27 -17.61 -3.97
N LEU A 76 9.54 -16.36 -3.56
CA LEU A 76 9.53 -15.20 -4.43
C LEU A 76 10.79 -15.10 -5.32
N ALA A 77 11.94 -15.55 -4.84
CA ALA A 77 13.24 -15.30 -5.46
C ALA A 77 13.33 -15.68 -6.95
N PRO A 78 12.76 -16.80 -7.45
CA PRO A 78 12.77 -17.10 -8.88
C PRO A 78 12.03 -16.07 -9.74
N PHE A 79 10.93 -15.49 -9.25
CA PHE A 79 10.20 -14.45 -9.98
C PHE A 79 11.00 -13.15 -10.09
N LEU A 80 11.73 -12.77 -9.04
CA LEU A 80 12.54 -11.55 -9.05
C LEU A 80 13.71 -11.61 -10.05
N ARG A 81 14.06 -12.80 -10.53
CA ARG A 81 15.13 -13.01 -11.53
C ARG A 81 14.61 -13.01 -12.97
N CYS A 82 13.30 -12.91 -13.20
CA CYS A 82 12.75 -12.91 -14.55
C CYS A 82 13.32 -11.72 -15.34
N ALA A 83 14.01 -12.01 -16.45
CA ALA A 83 14.62 -10.99 -17.29
C ALA A 83 13.60 -10.31 -18.21
N SER A 84 12.46 -10.95 -18.44
CA SER A 84 11.39 -10.43 -19.29
C SER A 84 9.99 -10.71 -18.74
N PRO A 85 8.97 -9.95 -19.16
CA PRO A 85 7.57 -10.25 -18.85
C PRO A 85 7.13 -11.63 -19.35
N GLY A 86 7.68 -12.11 -20.47
CA GLY A 86 7.40 -13.44 -21.01
C GLY A 86 7.86 -14.56 -20.08
N ASP A 87 9.06 -14.43 -19.52
CA ASP A 87 9.59 -15.41 -18.55
C ASP A 87 8.76 -15.43 -17.26
N TYR A 88 8.32 -14.25 -16.81
CA TYR A 88 7.43 -14.12 -15.65
C TYR A 88 6.12 -14.88 -15.87
N VAL A 89 5.47 -14.71 -17.02
CA VAL A 89 4.24 -15.44 -17.37
C VAL A 89 4.51 -16.94 -17.48
N ALA A 90 5.57 -17.35 -18.17
CA ALA A 90 5.93 -18.76 -18.33
C ALA A 90 6.22 -19.44 -16.98
N LEU A 91 6.82 -18.74 -16.02
CA LEU A 91 7.04 -19.28 -14.68
C LEU A 91 5.72 -19.48 -13.91
N GLN A 92 4.77 -18.55 -14.04
CA GLN A 92 3.45 -18.67 -13.42
C GLN A 92 2.62 -19.86 -13.94
N GLU A 93 2.84 -20.27 -15.20
CA GLU A 93 2.15 -21.44 -15.79
C GLU A 93 2.63 -22.77 -15.20
N ARG A 94 3.82 -22.79 -14.59
CA ARG A 94 4.46 -24.01 -14.08
C ARG A 94 4.17 -24.30 -12.61
N VAL A 95 3.48 -23.39 -11.92
CA VAL A 95 3.19 -23.49 -10.49
C VAL A 95 1.71 -23.32 -10.21
N ASP A 96 1.28 -23.86 -9.08
CA ASP A 96 -0.01 -23.56 -8.48
C ASP A 96 0.04 -22.13 -7.91
N MET A 97 -0.30 -21.14 -8.75
CA MET A 97 -0.27 -19.73 -8.36
C MET A 97 -1.15 -19.42 -7.14
N PRO A 98 -2.38 -19.94 -7.02
CA PRO A 98 -3.17 -19.75 -5.80
C PRO A 98 -2.44 -20.18 -4.54
N ARG A 99 -1.91 -21.40 -4.50
CA ARG A 99 -1.20 -21.91 -3.31
C ARG A 99 0.11 -21.18 -3.05
N LEU A 100 0.83 -20.78 -4.10
CA LEU A 100 2.06 -20.01 -3.98
C LEU A 100 1.78 -18.64 -3.35
N VAL A 101 0.79 -17.89 -3.87
CA VAL A 101 0.45 -16.56 -3.36
C VAL A 101 -0.12 -16.63 -1.94
N GLU A 102 -0.85 -17.70 -1.59
CA GLU A 102 -1.30 -17.95 -0.23
C GLU A 102 -0.13 -18.13 0.76
N ALA A 103 0.93 -18.82 0.34
CA ALA A 103 2.11 -19.07 1.15
C ALA A 103 3.02 -17.84 1.34
N LEU A 104 2.97 -16.86 0.43
CA LEU A 104 3.72 -15.61 0.57
C LEU A 104 3.22 -14.75 1.73
N ASP A 105 4.11 -14.08 2.45
CA ASP A 105 3.71 -12.99 3.35
C ASP A 105 3.19 -11.78 2.56
N GLY A 106 2.62 -10.80 3.26
CA GLY A 106 2.03 -9.62 2.63
C GLY A 106 3.02 -8.80 1.80
N TRP A 107 4.26 -8.66 2.27
CA TRP A 107 5.29 -7.89 1.58
C TRP A 107 5.84 -8.65 0.36
N SER A 108 6.10 -9.94 0.50
CA SER A 108 6.51 -10.79 -0.63
C SER A 108 5.44 -10.85 -1.73
N ALA A 109 4.15 -10.89 -1.35
CA ALA A 109 3.05 -10.84 -2.31
C ALA A 109 2.96 -9.48 -3.02
N VAL A 110 3.17 -8.36 -2.31
CA VAL A 110 3.25 -7.02 -2.92
C VAL A 110 4.36 -6.96 -3.95
N ARG A 111 5.56 -7.47 -3.62
CA ARG A 111 6.71 -7.53 -4.53
C ARG A 111 6.44 -8.43 -5.73
N LEU A 112 5.79 -9.58 -5.56
CA LEU A 112 5.37 -10.44 -6.66
C LEU A 112 4.46 -9.70 -7.65
N GLY A 113 3.43 -9.03 -7.12
CA GLY A 113 2.48 -8.27 -7.95
C GLY A 113 3.08 -7.03 -8.60
N ALA A 114 4.20 -6.53 -8.08
CA ALA A 114 4.91 -5.41 -8.69
C ALA A 114 5.69 -5.79 -9.95
N LEU A 115 5.91 -7.09 -10.19
CA LEU A 115 6.55 -7.60 -11.40
C LEU A 115 5.59 -7.62 -12.61
N GLY A 116 4.28 -7.56 -12.37
CA GLY A 116 3.26 -7.57 -13.39
C GLY A 116 1.98 -8.31 -12.95
N PRO A 117 1.03 -8.50 -13.88
CA PRO A 117 -0.21 -9.21 -13.61
C PRO A 117 0.03 -10.64 -13.14
N VAL A 118 -0.53 -10.98 -11.98
CA VAL A 118 -0.63 -12.36 -11.53
C VAL A 118 -1.77 -13.05 -12.27
N ARG A 119 -1.65 -14.36 -12.51
CA ARG A 119 -2.71 -15.19 -13.10
C ARG A 119 -4.05 -14.95 -12.40
N ALA A 120 -5.12 -14.97 -13.20
CA ALA A 120 -6.46 -14.58 -12.78
C ALA A 120 -7.01 -15.38 -11.59
N ASP A 121 -6.63 -16.66 -11.47
CA ASP A 121 -7.02 -17.54 -10.35
C ASP A 121 -6.35 -17.18 -9.02
N ALA A 122 -5.28 -16.38 -9.03
CA ALA A 122 -4.58 -15.89 -7.84
C ALA A 122 -4.72 -14.38 -7.59
N ALA A 123 -5.27 -13.62 -8.55
CA ALA A 123 -5.42 -12.16 -8.45
C ALA A 123 -6.24 -11.70 -7.23
N ASP A 124 -7.31 -12.41 -6.89
CA ASP A 124 -8.12 -12.12 -5.71
C ASP A 124 -7.36 -12.36 -4.40
N ILE A 125 -6.49 -13.37 -4.37
CA ILE A 125 -5.64 -13.69 -3.21
C ILE A 125 -4.59 -12.58 -3.04
N LEU A 126 -3.94 -12.18 -4.14
CA LEU A 126 -3.00 -11.07 -4.16
C LEU A 126 -3.64 -9.77 -3.67
N THR A 127 -4.86 -9.45 -4.12
CA THR A 127 -5.60 -8.26 -3.68
C THR A 127 -5.82 -8.27 -2.16
N ARG A 128 -6.20 -9.43 -1.59
CA ARG A 128 -6.33 -9.58 -0.13
C ARG A 128 -4.99 -9.42 0.60
N LYS A 129 -3.90 -9.97 0.05
CA LYS A 129 -2.55 -9.82 0.62
C LYS A 129 -2.09 -8.36 0.60
N ARG A 130 -2.29 -7.65 -0.51
CA ARG A 130 -2.01 -6.19 -0.63
C ARG A 130 -2.82 -5.39 0.40
N ALA A 131 -4.12 -5.66 0.55
CA ALA A 131 -4.96 -5.01 1.56
C ALA A 131 -4.46 -5.26 2.99
N ALA A 132 -4.18 -6.52 3.31
CA ALA A 132 -3.66 -6.92 4.62
C ALA A 132 -2.30 -6.27 4.93
N PHE A 133 -1.42 -6.21 3.94
CA PHE A 133 -0.13 -5.53 4.07
C PHE A 133 -0.30 -4.03 4.34
N LEU A 134 -1.14 -3.32 3.58
CA LEU A 134 -1.40 -1.89 3.80
C LEU A 134 -1.97 -1.60 5.18
N LEU A 135 -2.85 -2.48 5.67
CA LEU A 135 -3.34 -2.42 7.05
C LEU A 135 -2.21 -2.60 8.06
N GLU A 136 -1.39 -3.65 7.88
CA GLU A 136 -0.26 -3.95 8.76
C GLU A 136 0.72 -2.79 8.85
N VAL A 137 1.18 -2.25 7.72
CA VAL A 137 2.18 -1.18 7.73
C VAL A 137 1.62 0.13 8.28
N THR A 138 0.33 0.42 8.04
CA THR A 138 -0.32 1.61 8.60
C THR A 138 -0.48 1.48 10.12
N GLU A 139 -0.85 0.30 10.61
CA GLU A 139 -0.97 0.04 12.04
C GLU A 139 0.40 0.03 12.74
N ARG A 140 1.42 -0.57 12.11
CA ARG A 140 2.72 -0.78 12.74
C ARG A 140 3.62 0.45 12.68
N TYR A 141 3.56 1.23 11.60
CA TYR A 141 4.50 2.34 11.34
C TYR A 141 3.81 3.71 11.20
N GLY A 142 2.47 3.74 11.22
CA GLY A 142 1.68 4.96 11.02
C GLY A 142 1.55 5.38 9.56
N HIS A 143 0.61 6.27 9.28
CA HIS A 143 0.26 6.71 7.91
C HIS A 143 1.44 7.31 7.15
N TYR A 144 2.31 8.05 7.83
CA TYR A 144 3.42 8.76 7.19
C TYR A 144 4.44 7.80 6.58
N HIS A 145 4.86 6.77 7.33
CA HIS A 145 5.78 5.74 6.81
C HIS A 145 5.08 4.78 5.84
N ALA A 146 3.80 4.47 6.11
CA ALA A 146 3.00 3.59 5.27
C ALA A 146 2.65 4.18 3.90
N GLU A 147 2.63 5.51 3.76
CA GLU A 147 2.28 6.18 2.51
C GLU A 147 3.23 5.81 1.37
N VAL A 148 4.53 5.63 1.64
CA VAL A 148 5.52 5.18 0.63
C VAL A 148 5.15 3.80 0.07
N PHE A 149 4.75 2.88 0.95
CA PHE A 149 4.31 1.55 0.55
C PHE A 149 2.98 1.58 -0.21
N ALA A 150 2.04 2.43 0.21
CA ALA A 150 0.76 2.60 -0.48
C ALA A 150 0.97 3.12 -1.90
N LEU A 151 1.83 4.13 -2.10
CA LEU A 151 2.19 4.63 -3.42
C LEU A 151 2.86 3.54 -4.27
N PHE A 152 3.75 2.73 -3.71
CA PHE A 152 4.35 1.61 -4.43
C PHE A 152 3.30 0.59 -4.89
N VAL A 153 2.38 0.19 -4.01
CA VAL A 153 1.28 -0.72 -4.36
C VAL A 153 0.40 -0.11 -5.46
N LEU A 154 0.06 1.18 -5.35
CA LEU A 154 -0.78 1.84 -6.36
C LEU A 154 -0.08 1.92 -7.71
N HIS A 155 1.15 2.42 -7.77
CA HIS A 155 1.87 2.63 -9.04
C HIS A 155 2.21 1.33 -9.77
N THR A 156 2.22 0.19 -9.05
CA THR A 156 2.53 -1.12 -9.63
C THR A 156 1.31 -1.99 -9.87
N ALA A 157 0.11 -1.52 -9.52
CA ALA A 157 -1.15 -2.22 -9.74
C ALA A 157 -1.97 -1.58 -10.86
N HIS A 158 -2.67 -2.41 -11.63
CA HIS A 158 -3.61 -1.94 -12.64
C HIS A 158 -4.87 -1.31 -12.01
N ASP A 159 -5.57 -0.45 -12.76
CA ASP A 159 -6.73 0.30 -12.24
C ASP A 159 -7.86 -0.61 -11.72
N ASP A 160 -8.06 -1.77 -12.34
CA ASP A 160 -9.04 -2.77 -11.92
C ASP A 160 -8.64 -3.46 -10.61
N GLU A 161 -7.34 -3.77 -10.43
CA GLU A 161 -6.77 -4.27 -9.18
C GLU A 161 -6.87 -3.23 -8.06
N VAL A 162 -6.53 -1.97 -8.35
CA VAL A 162 -6.69 -0.86 -7.40
C VAL A 162 -8.16 -0.71 -7.02
N GLY A 163 -9.07 -0.71 -7.99
CA GLY A 163 -10.51 -0.68 -7.73
C GLY A 163 -10.98 -1.86 -6.86
N ALA A 164 -10.44 -3.06 -7.07
CA ALA A 164 -10.75 -4.23 -6.26
C ALA A 164 -10.25 -4.08 -4.82
N LEU A 165 -9.02 -3.58 -4.64
CA LEU A 165 -8.42 -3.26 -3.35
C LEU A 165 -9.25 -2.22 -2.57
N LEU A 166 -9.63 -1.11 -3.22
CA LEU A 166 -10.42 -0.05 -2.60
C LEU A 166 -11.81 -0.56 -2.18
N ARG A 167 -12.47 -1.34 -3.05
CA ARG A 167 -13.75 -1.99 -2.71
C ARG A 167 -13.61 -2.95 -1.54
N LEU A 168 -12.53 -3.72 -1.46
CA LEU A 168 -12.26 -4.65 -0.36
C LEU A 168 -12.12 -3.89 0.96
N LEU A 169 -11.26 -2.87 1.00
CA LEU A 169 -11.06 -2.03 2.20
C LEU A 169 -12.36 -1.31 2.62
N ALA A 170 -13.13 -0.78 1.66
CA ALA A 170 -14.39 -0.10 1.95
C ALA A 170 -15.45 -1.05 2.52
N ARG A 171 -15.58 -2.25 1.95
CA ARG A 171 -16.45 -3.32 2.46
C ARG A 171 -16.08 -3.71 3.88
N ASP A 172 -14.81 -3.63 4.25
CA ASP A 172 -14.35 -3.97 5.59
C ASP A 172 -14.37 -2.82 6.58
N LYS A 173 -14.78 -1.61 6.18
CA LYS A 173 -14.73 -0.38 7.01
C LYS A 173 -13.29 -0.03 7.39
N GLN A 174 -12.36 -0.18 6.43
CA GLN A 174 -10.93 0.04 6.64
C GLN A 174 -10.33 1.03 5.64
N LEU A 175 -11.08 1.51 4.65
CA LEU A 175 -10.55 2.40 3.63
C LEU A 175 -10.14 3.76 4.21
N GLY A 176 -11.03 4.37 4.99
CA GLY A 176 -10.78 5.70 5.56
C GLY A 176 -9.61 5.72 6.54
N GLN A 177 -9.54 4.69 7.40
CA GLN A 177 -8.45 4.58 8.38
C GLN A 177 -7.11 4.17 7.75
N THR A 178 -7.09 3.53 6.58
CA THR A 178 -5.83 3.08 5.96
C THR A 178 -5.28 4.11 5.00
N LEU A 179 -6.11 4.62 4.08
CA LEU A 179 -5.65 5.54 3.01
C LEU A 179 -6.17 6.97 3.18
N GLY A 180 -7.19 7.19 4.01
CA GLY A 180 -7.84 8.50 4.12
C GLY A 180 -6.97 9.61 4.70
N LEU A 181 -5.91 9.26 5.44
CA LEU A 181 -4.95 10.21 6.02
C LEU A 181 -3.63 10.31 5.23
N MET A 182 -3.56 9.70 4.04
CA MET A 182 -2.39 9.73 3.15
C MET A 182 -2.66 10.72 2.01
N PRO A 183 -2.22 11.99 2.11
CA PRO A 183 -2.57 13.03 1.16
C PRO A 183 -2.07 12.74 -0.26
N THR A 184 -0.83 12.25 -0.41
CA THR A 184 -0.21 11.94 -1.71
C THR A 184 -0.94 10.78 -2.38
N VAL A 185 -1.28 9.74 -1.60
CA VAL A 185 -2.09 8.62 -2.10
C VAL A 185 -3.45 9.09 -2.61
N ARG A 186 -4.11 10.00 -1.89
CA ARG A 186 -5.40 10.55 -2.32
C ARG A 186 -5.26 11.32 -3.63
N GLU A 187 -4.23 12.15 -3.77
CA GLU A 187 -3.97 12.88 -5.01
C GLU A 187 -3.73 11.93 -6.19
N GLU A 188 -2.90 10.90 -6.02
CA GLU A 188 -2.65 9.90 -7.07
C GLU A 188 -3.90 9.11 -7.47
N LEU A 189 -4.76 8.77 -6.50
CA LEU A 189 -6.04 8.11 -6.77
C LEU A 189 -7.01 9.01 -7.54
N GLU A 190 -7.08 10.30 -7.20
CA GLU A 190 -7.90 11.28 -7.95
C GLU A 190 -7.39 11.44 -9.38
N LEU A 191 -6.06 11.51 -9.59
CA LEU A 191 -5.45 11.58 -10.93
C LEU A 191 -5.77 10.36 -11.79
N ARG A 192 -5.93 9.18 -11.17
CA ARG A 192 -6.33 7.94 -11.84
C ARG A 192 -7.84 7.76 -12.01
N GLY A 193 -8.66 8.73 -11.57
CA GLY A 193 -10.11 8.62 -11.63
C GLY A 193 -10.69 7.57 -10.67
N LEU A 194 -9.96 7.25 -9.59
CA LEU A 194 -10.35 6.29 -8.55
C LEU A 194 -10.47 6.97 -7.17
N PRO A 195 -11.27 8.06 -7.05
CA PRO A 195 -11.33 8.81 -5.81
C PRO A 195 -11.88 7.96 -4.66
N LEU A 196 -11.36 8.15 -3.45
CA LEU A 196 -11.85 7.41 -2.28
C LEU A 196 -13.36 7.61 -2.04
N SER A 197 -13.90 8.76 -2.45
CA SER A 197 -15.33 9.09 -2.35
C SER A 197 -16.23 8.21 -3.24
N ALA A 198 -15.71 7.63 -4.32
CA ALA A 198 -16.42 6.66 -5.16
C ALA A 198 -16.57 5.28 -4.50
N HIS A 199 -15.90 5.07 -3.36
CA HIS A 199 -15.91 3.82 -2.60
C HIS A 199 -16.42 4.06 -1.17
N PRO A 200 -17.71 4.41 -1.00
CA PRO A 200 -18.26 4.67 0.33
C PRO A 200 -18.16 3.43 1.20
N GLU A 201 -17.64 3.61 2.41
CA GLU A 201 -17.60 2.52 3.37
C GLU A 201 -18.99 2.17 3.87
N ARG A 202 -19.19 0.90 4.20
CA ARG A 202 -20.42 0.46 4.88
C ARG A 202 -20.62 1.14 6.24
N ALA A 203 -21.82 0.99 6.80
CA ALA A 203 -22.10 1.38 8.18
C ALA A 203 -21.28 0.56 9.20
N GLU A 204 -21.03 1.17 10.36
CA GLU A 204 -20.31 0.55 11.48
C GLU A 204 -21.07 -0.65 12.03
N ARG A 205 -20.32 -1.71 12.36
CA ARG A 205 -20.83 -2.89 13.05
C ARG A 205 -20.14 -3.00 14.42
N PRO A 206 -20.75 -3.67 15.41
CA PRO A 206 -20.16 -3.83 16.75
C PRO A 206 -18.73 -4.40 16.75
N ARG A 207 -18.42 -5.30 15.80
CA ARG A 207 -17.07 -5.85 15.62
C ARG A 207 -16.00 -4.80 15.26
N ASP A 208 -16.39 -3.73 14.56
CA ASP A 208 -15.48 -2.68 14.12
C ASP A 208 -15.09 -1.80 15.31
N VAL A 209 -16.06 -1.52 16.21
CA VAL A 209 -15.82 -0.80 17.47
C VAL A 209 -14.92 -1.61 18.40
N LEU A 210 -15.16 -2.92 18.53
CA LEU A 210 -14.29 -3.81 19.31
C LEU A 210 -12.87 -3.86 18.74
N ARG A 211 -12.72 -3.86 17.41
CA ARG A 211 -11.40 -3.78 16.76
C ARG A 211 -10.71 -2.44 17.05
N GLY A 212 -11.45 -1.33 17.02
CA GLY A 212 -10.94 0.00 17.41
C GLY A 212 -10.47 0.08 18.86
N LEU A 213 -11.22 -0.51 19.80
CA LEU A 213 -10.84 -0.56 21.22
C LEU A 213 -9.67 -1.51 21.48
N GLY A 214 -9.63 -2.66 20.80
CA GLY A 214 -8.49 -3.58 20.87
C GLY A 214 -7.19 -2.97 20.33
N ARG A 215 -7.28 -2.05 19.37
CA ARG A 215 -6.14 -1.27 18.86
C ARG A 215 -5.61 -0.29 19.91
N ALA A 216 -6.48 0.52 20.53
CA ALA A 216 -6.08 1.44 21.60
C ALA A 216 -5.41 0.73 22.80
N ALA A 217 -5.90 -0.48 23.15
CA ALA A 217 -5.29 -1.28 24.21
C ALA A 217 -3.90 -1.83 23.80
N ARG A 218 -3.72 -2.28 22.55
CA ARG A 218 -2.42 -2.75 22.05
C ARG A 218 -1.41 -1.62 21.92
N ASP A 219 -1.83 -0.44 21.46
CA ASP A 219 -0.96 0.73 21.34
C ASP A 219 -0.44 1.18 22.71
N ALA A 220 -1.28 1.13 23.75
CA ALA A 220 -0.85 1.38 25.13
C ALA A 220 0.20 0.36 25.62
N LEU A 221 0.05 -0.91 25.25
CA LEU A 221 0.98 -2.00 25.63
C LEU A 221 2.26 -2.05 24.77
N ALA A 222 2.25 -1.44 23.58
CA ALA A 222 3.36 -1.49 22.63
C ALA A 222 4.49 -0.49 22.92
N THR A 223 4.37 0.36 23.95
CA THR A 223 5.29 1.45 24.30
C THR A 223 6.64 1.00 24.90
N SER A 224 7.10 -0.22 24.61
CA SER A 224 8.39 -0.73 25.12
C SER A 224 9.56 -0.36 24.19
N PRO A 225 10.64 0.27 24.70
CA PRO A 225 11.77 0.76 23.87
C PRO A 225 12.48 -0.32 23.04
N THR A 226 12.47 -1.57 23.51
CA THR A 226 13.04 -2.71 22.80
C THR A 226 12.17 -3.21 21.63
N SER A 227 10.86 -2.95 21.64
CA SER A 227 9.96 -3.25 20.52
C SER A 227 10.14 -2.27 19.36
N ASP A 228 10.48 -1.01 19.63
CA ASP A 228 10.60 0.02 18.60
C ASP A 228 11.85 -0.15 17.72
N GLY A 229 12.99 -0.55 18.30
CA GLY A 229 14.21 -0.80 17.53
C GLY A 229 14.05 -1.93 16.50
N GLY A 230 13.34 -3.01 16.87
CA GLY A 230 13.05 -4.12 15.96
C GLY A 230 12.09 -3.70 14.82
N ARG A 231 11.03 -2.96 15.15
CA ARG A 231 10.08 -2.43 14.15
C ARG A 231 10.77 -1.54 13.12
N TYR A 232 11.63 -0.61 13.57
CA TYR A 232 12.33 0.29 12.67
C TYR A 232 13.34 -0.45 11.80
N SER A 233 14.02 -1.46 12.33
CA SER A 233 14.94 -2.31 11.56
C SER A 233 14.23 -3.04 10.41
N GLU A 234 13.02 -3.55 10.66
CA GLU A 234 12.19 -4.22 9.66
C GLU A 234 11.69 -3.23 8.60
N LEU A 235 11.24 -2.05 9.03
CA LEU A 235 10.84 -0.97 8.13
C LEU A 235 11.99 -0.60 7.17
N SER A 236 13.17 -0.30 7.70
CA SER A 236 14.34 0.04 6.89
C SER A 236 14.75 -1.11 5.97
N ALA A 237 14.62 -2.36 6.40
CA ALA A 237 14.89 -3.52 5.55
C ALA A 237 13.92 -3.61 4.36
N ARG A 238 12.62 -3.41 4.59
CA ARG A 238 11.60 -3.40 3.53
C ARG A 238 11.80 -2.22 2.57
N TRP A 239 12.13 -1.03 3.09
CA TRP A 239 12.42 0.13 2.24
C TRP A 239 13.60 -0.08 1.30
N LYS A 240 14.68 -0.72 1.77
CA LYS A 240 15.82 -1.07 0.90
C LYS A 240 15.47 -2.01 -0.27
N GLN A 241 14.34 -2.70 -0.20
CA GLN A 241 13.87 -3.59 -1.26
C GLN A 241 12.94 -2.88 -2.26
N LEU A 242 12.56 -1.63 -2.01
CA LEU A 242 11.78 -0.83 -2.95
C LEU A 242 12.65 -0.32 -4.12
N PRO A 243 12.06 0.05 -5.27
CA PRO A 243 12.79 0.78 -6.31
C PRO A 243 13.28 2.16 -5.83
N ALA A 244 14.36 2.67 -6.44
CA ALA A 244 15.07 3.88 -6.00
C ALA A 244 14.16 5.11 -5.72
N PRO A 245 13.16 5.46 -6.56
CA PRO A 245 12.30 6.61 -6.29
C PRO A 245 11.54 6.53 -4.95
N TYR A 246 11.21 5.32 -4.51
CA TYR A 246 10.52 5.11 -3.23
C TYR A 246 11.50 5.01 -2.06
N GLN A 247 12.74 4.57 -2.29
CA GLN A 247 13.80 4.65 -1.28
C GLN A 247 14.12 6.11 -0.95
N GLU A 248 14.20 6.97 -1.98
CA GLU A 248 14.39 8.41 -1.81
C GLU A 248 13.24 9.03 -1.02
N ALA A 249 11.99 8.72 -1.38
CA ALA A 249 10.82 9.17 -0.64
C ALA A 249 10.80 8.65 0.82
N ALA A 250 11.24 7.42 1.06
CA ALA A 250 11.41 6.89 2.41
C ALA A 250 12.46 7.67 3.21
N HIS A 251 13.61 8.00 2.62
CA HIS A 251 14.64 8.81 3.29
C HIS A 251 14.20 10.26 3.54
N GLU A 252 13.28 10.77 2.74
CA GLU A 252 12.64 12.06 2.94
C GLU A 252 11.65 12.03 4.11
N VAL A 253 10.90 10.94 4.25
CA VAL A 253 10.06 10.63 5.41
C VAL A 253 10.91 10.53 6.69
N GLU A 254 12.05 9.83 6.68
CA GLU A 254 12.92 9.70 7.87
C GLU A 254 13.48 11.04 8.38
N ARG A 255 13.59 12.05 7.52
CA ARG A 255 14.22 13.34 7.85
C ARG A 255 13.23 14.43 8.26
N ALA A 256 11.93 14.21 8.12
CA ALA A 256 10.87 15.19 8.37
C ALA A 256 10.41 15.16 9.83
#